data_AF-A0A5P2QVS8-F1
#
_entry.id   AF-A0A5P2QVS8-F1
#
_cell.length_a   1.000
_cell.length_b   1.000
_cell.length_c   1.000
_cell.angle_alpha   90.00
_cell.angle_beta   90.00
_cell.angle_gamma   90.00
#
_symmetry.space_group_name_H-M   'P 1'
#
loop_
_entity.id
_entity.type
_entity.pdbx_description
1 polymer ?
#
loop_
_entity_poly.entity_id
_entity_poly.type
_entity_poly.pdbx_seq_one_letter_code
_entity_poly.pdbx_strand_id
1 'polypeptide(L)'
;MTFHTRSMTELGRLFIELTDQLSKAGVSAALETIRTPFDADAALLSIEYRDRTKPAQSELVLSAETELTPEAFKGIPAVTRLRGYETMMVTFQDPQGANRYILRLCRHETTPPFDQDEVALAELLLSQFGRSFEANVRHASLNVERALYSDLLDRLQIGVIVLDRTGQLLTVSEQARAMLACRDGLQLVNGRLCTLNAAEDKRFQAIIRDALTDRDAHAAGRGLSLTKPSSMRKMGVIVRGIPGAATEGQPAVSIYVRDAESSPDVEAELMRQIFDLTPAEAAVARRLTDGLSLEDTAAALDISRNTARAHLRSIFSKSGIKRQTELVRLVLNSAVVL
;
A
#
# COMPACT_ATOMS: atom_id res chain seq x y z
N MET A 1 -44.82 -24.86 7.86
CA MET A 1 -43.40 -25.04 7.49
C MET A 1 -43.31 -24.84 5.99
N THR A 2 -43.15 -23.60 5.57
CA THR A 2 -43.02 -23.24 4.16
C THR A 2 -41.83 -22.33 4.08
N PHE A 3 -40.68 -22.92 3.72
CA PHE A 3 -39.55 -22.18 3.17
C PHE A 3 -40.12 -21.25 2.08
N HIS A 4 -40.17 -19.94 2.31
CA HIS A 4 -40.10 -19.03 1.19
C HIS A 4 -38.67 -19.15 0.65
N THR A 5 -38.49 -20.14 -0.24
CA THR A 5 -37.27 -20.42 -0.98
C THR A 5 -36.89 -19.18 -1.77
N ARG A 6 -36.06 -18.33 -1.18
CA ARG A 6 -34.99 -17.77 -1.98
C ARG A 6 -34.14 -18.93 -2.44
N SER A 7 -34.05 -19.11 -3.75
CA SER A 7 -33.21 -20.16 -4.30
C SER A 7 -31.79 -19.99 -3.75
N MET A 8 -31.05 -21.08 -3.50
CA MET A 8 -29.61 -21.00 -3.18
C MET A 8 -28.86 -20.10 -4.18
N THR A 9 -29.35 -20.05 -5.42
CA THR A 9 -28.84 -19.17 -6.48
C THR A 9 -29.07 -17.69 -6.21
N GLU A 10 -30.21 -17.30 -5.65
CA GLU A 10 -30.54 -15.90 -5.30
C GLU A 10 -29.74 -15.45 -4.09
N LEU A 11 -29.60 -16.31 -3.08
CA LEU A 11 -28.74 -16.07 -1.92
C LEU A 11 -27.27 -15.91 -2.36
N GLY A 12 -26.78 -16.79 -3.24
CA GLY A 12 -25.44 -16.69 -3.81
C GLY A 12 -25.21 -15.39 -4.57
N ARG A 13 -26.20 -14.95 -5.37
CA ARG A 13 -26.13 -13.66 -6.09
C ARG A 13 -26.06 -12.49 -5.12
N LEU A 14 -26.91 -12.48 -4.08
CA LEU A 14 -26.95 -11.43 -3.07
C LEU A 14 -25.59 -11.28 -2.36
N PHE A 15 -24.91 -12.39 -2.04
CA PHE A 15 -23.56 -12.33 -1.44
C PHE A 15 -22.50 -11.76 -2.37
N ILE A 16 -22.53 -12.12 -3.65
CA ILE A 16 -21.59 -11.60 -4.66
C ILE A 16 -21.81 -10.08 -4.80
N GLU A 17 -23.06 -9.65 -4.91
CA GLU A 17 -23.43 -8.24 -5.03
C GLU A 17 -23.00 -7.44 -3.80
N LEU A 18 -23.24 -7.94 -2.60
CA LEU A 18 -22.80 -7.29 -1.35
C LEU A 18 -21.28 -7.12 -1.29
N THR A 19 -20.53 -8.14 -1.69
CA THR A 19 -19.06 -8.09 -1.70
C THR A 19 -18.56 -7.06 -2.72
N ASP A 20 -19.20 -6.99 -3.90
CA ASP A 20 -18.86 -6.03 -4.95
C ASP A 20 -19.17 -4.59 -4.54
N GLN A 21 -20.36 -4.34 -3.96
CA GLN A 21 -20.75 -3.02 -3.46
C GLN A 21 -19.81 -2.54 -2.36
N LEU A 22 -19.46 -3.42 -1.40
CA LEU A 22 -18.47 -3.10 -0.37
C LEU A 22 -17.11 -2.68 -0.95
N SER A 23 -16.68 -3.32 -2.04
CA SER A 23 -15.40 -3.02 -2.67
C SER A 23 -15.44 -1.74 -3.53
N LYS A 24 -16.55 -1.42 -4.17
CA LYS A 24 -16.63 -0.35 -5.20
C LYS A 24 -17.33 0.92 -4.72
N ALA A 25 -18.46 0.77 -4.03
CA ALA A 25 -19.36 1.86 -3.68
C ALA A 25 -19.44 2.11 -2.16
N GLY A 26 -18.87 1.22 -1.36
CA GLY A 26 -18.76 1.33 0.09
C GLY A 26 -19.96 0.78 0.87
N VAL A 27 -19.94 1.02 2.19
CA VAL A 27 -20.88 0.40 3.14
C VAL A 27 -22.33 0.81 2.90
N SER A 28 -22.59 2.07 2.50
CA SER A 28 -23.95 2.55 2.27
C SER A 28 -24.66 1.82 1.12
N ALA A 29 -23.96 1.61 -0.01
CA ALA A 29 -24.51 0.86 -1.14
C ALA A 29 -24.75 -0.62 -0.79
N ALA A 30 -23.85 -1.22 -0.02
CA ALA A 30 -24.05 -2.57 0.49
C ALA A 30 -25.27 -2.66 1.42
N LEU A 31 -25.54 -1.64 2.24
CA LEU A 31 -26.73 -1.61 3.09
C LEU A 31 -28.03 -1.48 2.28
N GLU A 32 -28.05 -0.75 1.17
CA GLU A 32 -29.21 -0.75 0.26
C GLU A 32 -29.49 -2.16 -0.27
N THR A 33 -28.45 -2.88 -0.70
CA THR A 33 -28.57 -4.29 -1.14
C THR A 33 -29.05 -5.21 -0.01
N ILE A 34 -28.70 -4.94 1.25
CA ILE A 34 -29.26 -5.64 2.42
C ILE A 34 -30.70 -5.21 2.69
N ARG A 35 -31.08 -3.95 2.46
CA ARG A 35 -32.40 -3.39 2.78
C ARG A 35 -33.50 -3.92 1.85
N THR A 36 -33.26 -3.86 0.54
CA THR A 36 -34.28 -4.17 -0.49
C THR A 36 -34.97 -5.52 -0.30
N PRO A 37 -34.25 -6.62 0.02
CA PRO A 37 -34.89 -7.91 0.15
C PRO A 37 -35.80 -8.04 1.38
N PHE A 38 -35.72 -7.14 2.37
CA PHE A 38 -36.56 -7.20 3.58
C PHE A 38 -37.78 -6.29 3.51
N ASP A 39 -37.99 -5.61 2.38
CA ASP A 39 -39.01 -4.57 2.24
C ASP A 39 -38.94 -3.56 3.40
N ALA A 40 -37.71 -3.23 3.80
CA ALA A 40 -37.43 -2.39 4.95
C ALA A 40 -37.34 -0.93 4.51
N ASP A 41 -38.00 -0.03 5.24
CA ASP A 41 -37.93 1.42 5.02
C ASP A 41 -36.52 1.95 5.33
N ALA A 42 -35.80 1.29 6.26
CA ALA A 42 -34.41 1.63 6.59
C ALA A 42 -33.57 0.43 7.04
N ALA A 43 -32.29 0.48 6.71
CA ALA A 43 -31.22 -0.37 7.21
C ALA A 43 -30.13 0.49 7.89
N LEU A 44 -29.79 0.15 9.14
CA LEU A 44 -28.69 0.76 9.88
C LEU A 44 -27.65 -0.28 10.24
N LEU A 45 -26.39 0.03 10.00
CA LEU A 45 -25.27 -0.70 10.53
C LEU A 45 -24.53 0.14 11.56
N SER A 46 -24.38 -0.40 12.75
CA SER A 46 -23.48 0.12 13.79
C SER A 46 -22.31 -0.83 13.95
N ILE A 47 -21.09 -0.32 13.80
CA ILE A 47 -19.86 -1.08 14.04
C ILE A 47 -19.26 -0.56 15.34
N GLU A 48 -19.26 -1.39 16.38
CA GLU A 48 -18.62 -1.09 17.67
C GLU A 48 -17.20 -1.66 17.67
N TYR A 49 -16.22 -0.76 17.73
CA TYR A 49 -14.81 -1.12 17.84
C TYR A 49 -14.46 -1.35 19.30
N ARG A 50 -13.99 -2.56 19.64
CA ARG A 50 -13.63 -2.91 21.01
C ARG A 50 -12.13 -2.75 21.23
N ASP A 51 -11.71 -1.52 21.50
CA ASP A 51 -10.39 -1.27 22.11
C ASP A 51 -10.51 -1.46 23.63
N ARG A 52 -9.75 -2.39 24.22
CA ARG A 52 -9.73 -2.62 25.68
C ARG A 52 -9.29 -1.39 26.48
N THR A 53 -8.68 -0.40 25.83
CA THR A 53 -8.09 0.78 26.47
C THR A 53 -8.84 2.09 26.21
N LYS A 54 -9.89 2.07 25.37
CA LYS A 54 -10.67 3.27 24.99
C LYS A 54 -12.18 3.00 25.02
N PRO A 55 -13.02 4.02 25.21
CA PRO A 55 -14.47 3.87 25.04
C PRO A 55 -14.78 3.38 23.63
N ALA A 56 -15.75 2.47 23.51
CA ALA A 56 -16.18 1.91 22.23
C ALA A 56 -16.55 3.03 21.27
N GLN A 57 -15.85 3.11 20.13
CA GLN A 57 -16.23 3.99 19.05
C GLN A 57 -17.26 3.26 18.18
N SER A 58 -18.32 3.97 17.80
CA SER A 58 -19.38 3.43 16.94
C SER A 58 -19.44 4.22 15.64
N GLU A 59 -19.26 3.54 14.52
CA GLU A 59 -19.56 4.10 13.20
C GLU A 59 -20.98 3.68 12.80
N LEU A 60 -21.83 4.66 12.49
CA LEU A 60 -23.20 4.43 12.06
C LEU A 60 -23.31 4.76 10.57
N VAL A 61 -23.70 3.76 9.78
CA VAL A 61 -24.01 3.92 8.36
C VAL A 61 -25.48 3.60 8.15
N LEU A 62 -26.17 4.46 7.40
CA LEU A 62 -27.60 4.39 7.17
C LEU A 62 -27.91 4.30 5.68
N SER A 63 -28.90 3.48 5.36
CA SER A 63 -29.60 3.37 4.09
C SER A 63 -31.08 3.48 4.42
N ALA A 64 -31.79 4.44 3.83
CA ALA A 64 -33.21 4.63 4.12
C ALA A 64 -33.95 5.34 2.99
N GLU A 65 -35.26 5.11 2.95
CA GLU A 65 -36.17 5.95 2.19
C GLU A 65 -36.29 7.33 2.85
N THR A 66 -36.50 8.34 2.01
CA THR A 66 -36.20 9.78 2.19
C THR A 66 -36.65 10.45 3.50
N GLU A 67 -37.47 9.81 4.32
CA GLU A 67 -38.00 10.33 5.59
C GLU A 67 -37.13 10.03 6.83
N LEU A 68 -36.24 9.04 6.78
CA LEU A 68 -35.42 8.61 7.91
C LEU A 68 -33.96 9.11 7.77
N THR A 69 -33.64 10.25 8.38
CA THR A 69 -32.29 10.84 8.30
C THR A 69 -31.31 10.19 9.29
N PRO A 70 -30.01 10.07 8.97
CA PRO A 70 -28.97 9.54 9.88
C PRO A 70 -28.91 10.24 11.23
N GLU A 71 -29.26 11.52 11.29
CA GLU A 71 -29.26 12.36 12.49
C GLU A 71 -30.31 11.92 13.50
N ALA A 72 -31.45 11.40 13.03
CA ALA A 72 -32.50 10.86 13.89
C ALA A 72 -32.03 9.66 14.72
N PHE A 73 -30.94 9.00 14.30
CA PHE A 73 -30.40 7.81 14.95
C PHE A 73 -29.12 8.06 15.74
N LYS A 74 -28.55 9.27 15.64
CA LYS A 74 -27.30 9.60 16.31
C LYS A 74 -27.51 9.64 17.83
N GLY A 75 -26.82 8.75 18.54
CA GLY A 75 -26.92 8.65 20.00
C GLY A 75 -28.13 7.87 20.51
N ILE A 76 -28.92 7.24 19.63
CA ILE A 76 -29.96 6.29 20.05
C ILE A 76 -29.29 5.00 20.55
N PRO A 77 -29.49 4.60 21.82
CA PRO A 77 -28.99 3.33 22.34
C PRO A 77 -29.48 2.15 21.50
N ALA A 78 -28.69 1.08 21.47
CA ALA A 78 -28.93 -0.04 20.58
C ALA A 78 -30.31 -0.72 20.67
N VAL A 79 -31.04 -0.46 21.76
CA VAL A 79 -32.28 -1.12 22.19
C VAL A 79 -33.52 -0.24 21.99
N THR A 80 -33.39 1.02 21.59
CA THR A 80 -34.52 1.95 21.52
C THR A 80 -35.33 1.73 20.24
N ARG A 81 -36.62 1.39 20.36
CA ARG A 81 -37.56 1.31 19.23
C ARG A 81 -37.86 2.70 18.69
N LEU A 82 -37.86 2.84 17.37
CA LEU A 82 -38.44 3.99 16.70
C LEU A 82 -39.97 3.95 16.83
N ARG A 83 -40.60 5.09 17.12
CA ARG A 83 -42.07 5.18 17.16
C ARG A 83 -42.63 5.06 15.73
N GLY A 84 -43.68 4.27 15.56
CA GLY A 84 -44.32 4.04 14.24
C GLY A 84 -43.63 2.98 13.39
N TYR A 85 -42.53 2.38 13.88
CA TYR A 85 -41.76 1.39 13.15
C TYR A 85 -41.58 0.12 13.98
N GLU A 86 -41.72 -1.01 13.30
CA GLU A 86 -41.19 -2.27 13.77
C GLU A 86 -39.70 -2.36 13.44
N THR A 87 -38.91 -2.86 14.39
CA THR A 87 -37.46 -2.97 14.25
C THR A 87 -36.98 -4.38 14.54
N MET A 88 -36.29 -4.97 13.57
CA MET A 88 -35.49 -6.18 13.74
C MET A 88 -34.04 -5.78 14.01
N MET A 89 -33.41 -6.43 14.98
CA MET A 89 -32.00 -6.22 15.31
C MET A 89 -31.28 -7.56 15.31
N VAL A 90 -30.22 -7.66 14.52
CA VAL A 90 -29.31 -8.80 14.51
C VAL A 90 -27.90 -8.34 14.84
N THR A 91 -27.15 -9.17 15.55
CA THR A 91 -25.79 -8.87 15.99
C THR A 91 -24.85 -9.95 15.49
N PHE A 92 -23.69 -9.55 14.99
CA PHE A 92 -22.58 -10.44 14.69
C PHE A 92 -21.34 -9.96 15.44
N GLN A 93 -20.63 -10.87 16.08
CA GLN A 93 -19.35 -10.60 16.70
C GLN A 93 -18.28 -11.36 15.93
N ASP A 94 -17.22 -10.66 15.51
CA ASP A 94 -16.09 -11.29 14.84
C ASP A 94 -15.46 -12.36 15.76
N PRO A 95 -15.08 -13.54 15.21
CA PRO A 95 -14.33 -14.57 15.93
C PRO A 95 -13.14 -14.07 16.77
N GLN A 96 -12.44 -13.01 16.35
CA GLN A 96 -11.33 -12.44 17.15
C GLN A 96 -11.80 -11.48 18.26
N GLY A 97 -13.09 -11.16 18.31
CA GLY A 97 -13.73 -10.37 19.35
C GLY A 97 -13.41 -8.86 19.30
N ALA A 98 -12.75 -8.41 18.23
CA ALA A 98 -12.31 -7.02 18.05
C ALA A 98 -13.48 -6.10 17.68
N ASN A 99 -14.42 -6.59 16.87
CA ASN A 99 -15.54 -5.80 16.36
C ASN A 99 -16.88 -6.46 16.67
N ARG A 100 -17.89 -5.64 16.97
CA ARG A 100 -19.29 -6.06 17.04
C ARG A 100 -20.11 -5.28 16.00
N TYR A 101 -20.77 -6.02 15.13
CA TYR A 101 -21.63 -5.50 14.08
C TYR A 101 -23.09 -5.63 14.53
N ILE A 102 -23.84 -4.55 14.39
CA ILE A 102 -25.27 -4.52 14.74
C ILE A 102 -26.02 -3.97 13.53
N LEU A 103 -26.83 -4.83 12.90
CA LEU A 103 -27.73 -4.46 11.82
C LEU A 103 -29.13 -4.24 12.40
N ARG A 104 -29.73 -3.10 12.05
CA ARG A 104 -31.15 -2.82 12.32
C ARG A 104 -31.88 -2.66 11.02
N LEU A 105 -32.98 -3.38 10.88
CA LEU A 105 -33.93 -3.22 9.79
C LEU A 105 -35.23 -2.68 10.36
N CYS A 106 -35.74 -1.61 9.77
CA CYS A 106 -36.95 -0.93 10.21
C CYS A 106 -37.99 -1.01 9.11
N ARG A 107 -39.24 -1.33 9.47
CA ARG A 107 -40.40 -1.20 8.58
C ARG A 107 -41.59 -0.63 9.32
N HIS A 108 -42.47 0.06 8.61
CA HIS A 108 -43.62 0.71 9.22
C HIS A 108 -44.50 -0.30 9.96
N GLU A 109 -45.07 0.10 11.10
CA GLU A 109 -45.87 -0.79 11.96
C GLU A 109 -47.17 -1.32 11.31
N THR A 110 -47.54 -0.76 10.16
CA THR A 110 -48.67 -1.25 9.34
C THR A 110 -48.31 -2.44 8.46
N THR A 111 -47.02 -2.70 8.26
CA THR A 111 -46.49 -3.85 7.53
C THR A 111 -46.42 -5.04 8.48
N PRO A 112 -46.60 -6.31 8.02
CA PRO A 112 -46.49 -7.47 8.90
C PRO A 112 -45.18 -7.48 9.71
N PRO A 113 -45.11 -8.14 10.87
CA PRO A 113 -43.88 -8.19 11.67
C PRO A 113 -42.81 -9.10 11.10
N PHE A 114 -41.52 -8.82 11.38
CA PHE A 114 -40.41 -9.60 10.82
C PHE A 114 -40.51 -11.07 11.28
N ASP A 115 -40.54 -12.00 10.33
CA ASP A 115 -40.67 -13.42 10.64
C ASP A 115 -39.33 -14.09 10.99
N GLN A 116 -39.37 -15.35 11.42
CA GLN A 116 -38.16 -16.08 11.81
C GLN A 116 -37.21 -16.36 10.64
N ASP A 117 -37.74 -16.48 9.42
CA ASP A 117 -36.93 -16.73 8.22
C ASP A 117 -36.19 -15.44 7.82
N GLU A 118 -36.85 -14.29 7.95
CA GLU A 118 -36.24 -12.96 7.80
C GLU A 118 -35.13 -12.75 8.84
N VAL A 119 -35.37 -13.08 10.12
CA VAL A 119 -34.33 -12.98 11.16
C VAL A 119 -33.12 -13.86 10.82
N ALA A 120 -33.33 -15.13 10.46
CA ALA A 120 -32.25 -16.04 10.12
C ALA A 120 -31.45 -15.59 8.89
N LEU A 121 -32.14 -15.04 7.88
CA LEU A 121 -31.50 -14.45 6.71
C LEU A 121 -30.67 -13.22 7.08
N ALA A 122 -31.20 -12.32 7.91
CA ALA A 122 -30.49 -11.11 8.34
C ALA A 122 -29.23 -11.46 9.14
N GLU A 123 -29.29 -12.46 10.02
CA GLU A 123 -28.12 -12.98 10.74
C GLU A 123 -27.06 -13.53 9.77
N LEU A 124 -27.50 -14.31 8.77
CA LEU A 124 -26.61 -14.86 7.76
C LEU A 124 -25.92 -13.75 6.95
N LEU A 125 -26.69 -12.77 6.46
CA LEU A 125 -26.19 -11.62 5.70
C LEU A 125 -25.22 -10.78 6.54
N LEU A 126 -25.56 -10.48 7.80
CA LEU A 126 -24.68 -9.71 8.69
C LEU A 126 -23.37 -10.46 8.99
N SER A 127 -23.43 -11.78 9.17
CA SER A 127 -22.22 -12.58 9.42
C SER A 127 -21.27 -12.62 8.22
N GLN A 128 -21.82 -12.64 7.01
CA GLN A 128 -21.02 -12.62 5.78
C GLN A 128 -20.48 -11.22 5.52
N PHE A 129 -21.33 -10.20 5.70
CA PHE A 129 -20.94 -8.79 5.63
C PHE A 129 -19.78 -8.48 6.58
N GLY A 130 -19.88 -8.87 7.85
CA GLY A 130 -18.83 -8.62 8.84
C GLY A 130 -17.50 -9.24 8.42
N ARG A 131 -17.53 -10.51 7.97
CA ARG A 131 -16.33 -11.22 7.47
C ARG A 131 -15.73 -10.58 6.22
N SER A 132 -16.55 -10.21 5.23
CA SER A 132 -16.08 -9.57 4.00
C SER A 132 -15.58 -8.15 4.24
N PHE A 133 -16.24 -7.40 5.13
CA PHE A 133 -15.83 -6.06 5.51
C PHE A 133 -14.46 -6.06 6.20
N GLU A 134 -14.24 -6.96 7.16
CA GLU A 134 -12.93 -7.09 7.82
C GLU A 134 -11.83 -7.52 6.87
N ALA A 135 -12.12 -8.45 5.96
CA ALA A 135 -11.18 -8.84 4.92
C ALA A 135 -10.84 -7.63 4.03
N ASN A 136 -11.83 -6.85 3.60
CA ASN A 136 -11.63 -5.66 2.78
C ASN A 136 -10.83 -4.57 3.50
N VAL A 137 -11.13 -4.28 4.77
CA VAL A 137 -10.36 -3.32 5.57
C VAL A 137 -8.90 -3.77 5.70
N ARG A 138 -8.67 -5.06 6.02
CA ARG A 138 -7.32 -5.63 6.11
C ARG A 138 -6.58 -5.54 4.77
N HIS A 139 -7.26 -5.86 3.66
CA HIS A 139 -6.69 -5.73 2.32
C HIS A 139 -6.37 -4.26 1.97
N ALA A 140 -7.25 -3.33 2.31
CA ALA A 140 -7.02 -1.90 2.08
C ALA A 140 -5.79 -1.40 2.86
N SER A 141 -5.66 -1.77 4.14
CA SER A 141 -4.48 -1.40 4.94
C SER A 141 -3.18 -1.95 4.37
N LEU A 142 -3.17 -3.24 3.97
CA LEU A 142 -2.00 -3.86 3.33
C LEU A 142 -1.66 -3.21 1.98
N ASN A 143 -2.67 -2.77 1.21
CA ASN A 143 -2.46 -2.07 -0.05
C ASN A 143 -1.86 -0.68 0.15
N VAL A 144 -2.29 0.07 1.18
CA VAL A 144 -1.68 1.36 1.53
C VAL A 144 -0.23 1.17 1.94
N GLU A 145 0.05 0.20 2.83
CA GLU A 145 1.43 -0.12 3.24
C GLU A 145 2.30 -0.49 2.03
N ARG A 146 1.79 -1.34 1.12
CA ARG A 146 2.49 -1.70 -0.12
C ARG A 146 2.74 -0.49 -1.02
N ALA A 147 1.76 0.41 -1.16
CA ALA A 147 1.89 1.61 -1.98
C ALA A 147 2.96 2.56 -1.41
N LEU A 148 2.98 2.76 -0.09
CA LEU A 148 3.99 3.57 0.59
C LEU A 148 5.40 2.98 0.43
N TYR A 149 5.55 1.66 0.58
CA TYR A 149 6.84 1.01 0.36
C TYR A 149 7.31 1.08 -1.10
N SER A 150 6.38 0.95 -2.06
CA SER A 150 6.73 1.13 -3.48
C SER A 150 7.22 2.54 -3.75
N ASP A 151 6.49 3.56 -3.27
CA ASP A 151 6.86 4.97 -3.46
C ASP A 151 8.27 5.26 -2.88
N LEU A 152 8.55 4.78 -1.67
CA LEU A 152 9.87 4.93 -1.05
C LEU A 152 10.98 4.25 -1.87
N LEU A 153 10.75 3.04 -2.37
CA LEU A 153 11.75 2.32 -3.18
C LEU A 153 12.00 3.03 -4.52
N ASP A 154 10.96 3.57 -5.14
CA ASP A 154 11.04 4.30 -6.40
C ASP A 154 11.81 5.63 -6.21
N ARG A 155 11.54 6.38 -5.13
CA ARG A 155 12.30 7.60 -4.77
C ARG A 155 13.78 7.33 -4.49
N LEU A 156 14.07 6.21 -3.83
CA LEU A 156 15.45 5.74 -3.60
C LEU A 156 16.11 5.14 -4.86
N GLN A 157 15.36 5.05 -5.96
CA GLN A 157 15.76 4.47 -7.25
C GLN A 157 16.27 3.02 -7.13
N ILE A 158 15.61 2.25 -6.27
CA ILE A 158 15.89 0.84 -6.06
C ILE A 158 14.93 0.01 -6.91
N GLY A 159 15.46 -0.66 -7.93
CA GLY A 159 14.73 -1.69 -8.65
C GLY A 159 14.56 -2.94 -7.78
N VAL A 160 13.35 -3.46 -7.69
CA VAL A 160 13.06 -4.72 -6.99
C VAL A 160 12.53 -5.74 -7.99
N ILE A 161 13.15 -6.91 -8.00
CA ILE A 161 12.73 -8.05 -8.82
C ILE A 161 12.55 -9.25 -7.91
N VAL A 162 11.44 -9.95 -8.05
CA VAL A 162 11.11 -11.15 -7.27
C VAL A 162 11.04 -12.34 -8.21
N LEU A 163 11.76 -13.40 -7.87
CA LEU A 163 11.72 -14.67 -8.58
C LEU A 163 11.00 -15.73 -7.75
N ASP A 164 10.38 -16.69 -8.43
CA ASP A 164 9.81 -17.88 -7.83
C ASP A 164 10.86 -18.97 -7.55
N ARG A 165 10.42 -20.13 -7.02
CA ARG A 165 11.31 -21.27 -6.75
C ARG A 165 11.97 -21.89 -7.98
N THR A 166 11.49 -21.62 -9.18
CA THR A 166 12.06 -22.11 -10.44
C THR A 166 13.06 -21.10 -11.05
N GLY A 167 13.21 -19.93 -10.43
CA GLY A 167 14.03 -18.82 -10.91
C GLY A 167 13.35 -17.99 -11.98
N GLN A 168 12.02 -18.11 -12.14
CA GLN A 168 11.23 -17.32 -13.08
C GLN A 168 10.76 -16.02 -12.44
N LEU A 169 10.64 -14.98 -13.27
CA LEU A 169 10.14 -13.68 -12.84
C LEU A 169 8.69 -13.78 -12.33
N LEU A 170 8.47 -13.40 -11.07
CA LEU A 170 7.14 -13.34 -10.44
C LEU A 170 6.62 -11.90 -10.36
N THR A 171 7.47 -10.97 -9.95
CA THR A 171 7.08 -9.55 -9.79
C THR A 171 8.27 -8.63 -10.04
N VAL A 172 8.00 -7.43 -10.53
CA VAL A 172 8.99 -6.40 -10.83
C VAL A 172 8.44 -5.02 -10.47
N SER A 173 9.23 -4.20 -9.77
CA SER A 173 8.90 -2.79 -9.52
C SER A 173 9.01 -1.95 -10.79
N GLU A 174 8.44 -0.75 -10.79
CA GLU A 174 8.51 0.13 -11.97
C GLU A 174 9.94 0.51 -12.31
N GLN A 175 10.74 0.87 -11.29
CA GLN A 175 12.16 1.18 -11.47
C GLN A 175 12.95 0.00 -12.08
N ALA A 176 12.73 -1.22 -11.61
CA ALA A 176 13.38 -2.40 -12.19
C ALA A 176 12.90 -2.68 -13.62
N ARG A 177 11.62 -2.44 -13.92
CA ARG A 177 11.07 -2.60 -15.27
C ARG A 177 11.74 -1.63 -16.24
N ALA A 178 11.92 -0.37 -15.85
CA ALA A 178 12.66 0.62 -16.64
C ALA A 178 14.10 0.18 -16.89
N MET A 179 14.82 -0.32 -15.88
CA MET A 179 16.19 -0.84 -16.02
C MET A 179 16.26 -2.02 -17.00
N LEU A 180 15.34 -2.98 -16.90
CA LEU A 180 15.27 -4.14 -17.80
C LEU A 180 14.91 -3.75 -19.24
N ALA A 181 14.09 -2.70 -19.41
CA ALA A 181 13.74 -2.17 -20.73
C ALA A 181 14.93 -1.51 -21.43
N CYS A 182 15.79 -0.81 -20.67
CA CYS A 182 17.03 -0.24 -21.20
C CYS A 182 18.04 -1.29 -21.69
N ARG A 183 17.97 -2.52 -21.16
CA ARG A 183 18.88 -3.64 -21.48
C ARG A 183 20.36 -3.26 -21.37
N ASP A 184 20.71 -2.49 -20.34
CA ASP A 184 22.05 -1.97 -20.13
C ASP A 184 22.74 -2.71 -18.97
N GLY A 185 23.11 -3.96 -19.24
CA GLY A 185 23.82 -4.85 -18.30
C GLY A 185 22.96 -5.95 -17.67
N LEU A 186 21.66 -5.70 -17.49
CA LEU A 186 20.67 -6.68 -17.00
C LEU A 186 19.49 -6.77 -17.98
N GLN A 187 19.02 -7.99 -18.27
CA GLN A 187 17.91 -8.22 -19.20
C GLN A 187 17.05 -9.41 -18.78
N LEU A 188 15.83 -9.47 -19.32
CA LEU A 188 14.92 -10.60 -19.16
C LEU A 188 14.83 -11.39 -20.47
N VAL A 189 15.17 -12.68 -20.43
CA VAL A 189 15.12 -13.59 -21.58
C VAL A 189 14.33 -14.84 -21.18
N ASN A 190 13.23 -15.11 -21.89
CA ASN A 190 12.35 -16.27 -21.64
C ASN A 190 11.90 -16.39 -20.16
N GLY A 191 11.60 -15.27 -19.51
CA GLY A 191 11.19 -15.21 -18.10
C GLY A 191 12.32 -15.26 -17.08
N ARG A 192 13.57 -15.47 -17.51
CA ARG A 192 14.76 -15.52 -16.65
C ARG A 192 15.58 -14.24 -16.76
N LEU A 193 16.11 -13.79 -15.62
CA LEU A 193 17.07 -12.70 -15.60
C LEU A 193 18.42 -13.19 -16.07
N CYS A 194 19.01 -12.48 -17.01
CA CYS A 194 20.35 -12.73 -17.52
C CYS A 194 21.14 -11.42 -17.53
N THR A 195 22.45 -11.51 -17.39
CA THR A 195 23.35 -10.38 -17.62
C THR A 195 23.91 -10.42 -19.05
N LEU A 196 24.46 -9.31 -19.54
CA LEU A 196 25.03 -9.25 -20.89
C LEU A 196 26.42 -9.91 -20.99
N ASN A 197 27.18 -9.93 -19.90
CA ASN A 197 28.52 -10.52 -19.86
C ASN A 197 28.45 -11.97 -19.37
N ALA A 198 28.89 -12.93 -20.17
CA ALA A 198 28.79 -14.35 -19.85
C ALA A 198 29.49 -14.79 -18.54
N ALA A 199 30.58 -14.13 -18.15
CA ALA A 199 31.26 -14.44 -16.88
C ALA A 199 30.51 -13.87 -15.68
N GLU A 200 29.92 -12.68 -15.82
CA GLU A 200 29.05 -12.08 -14.81
C GLU A 200 27.74 -12.88 -14.69
N ASP A 201 27.17 -13.33 -15.81
CA ASP A 201 25.94 -14.12 -15.84
C ASP A 201 26.14 -15.44 -15.09
N LYS A 202 27.22 -16.19 -15.37
CA LYS A 202 27.54 -17.42 -14.62
C LYS A 202 27.58 -17.20 -13.11
N ARG A 203 28.18 -16.09 -12.65
CA ARG A 203 28.25 -15.74 -11.22
C ARG A 203 26.88 -15.35 -10.67
N PHE A 204 26.11 -14.58 -11.44
CA PHE A 204 24.76 -14.17 -11.07
C PHE A 204 23.82 -15.37 -10.94
N GLN A 205 23.81 -16.28 -11.91
CA GLN A 205 23.05 -17.52 -11.85
C GLN A 205 23.49 -18.45 -10.71
N ALA A 206 24.79 -18.48 -10.35
CA ALA A 206 25.24 -19.21 -9.18
C ALA A 206 24.67 -18.63 -7.88
N ILE A 207 24.69 -17.31 -7.74
CA ILE A 207 24.14 -16.63 -6.56
C ILE A 207 22.63 -16.81 -6.44
N ILE A 208 21.88 -16.76 -7.54
CA ILE A 208 20.43 -17.03 -7.54
C ILE A 208 20.17 -18.49 -7.11
N ARG A 209 20.91 -19.45 -7.67
CA ARG A 209 20.77 -20.86 -7.28
C ARG A 209 21.06 -21.08 -5.80
N ASP A 210 22.14 -20.48 -5.28
CA ASP A 210 22.48 -20.58 -3.87
C ASP A 210 21.35 -20.01 -2.99
N ALA A 211 20.79 -18.84 -3.35
CA ALA A 211 19.67 -18.23 -2.64
C ALA A 211 18.37 -19.06 -2.66
N LEU A 212 18.16 -19.87 -3.70
CA LEU A 212 17.04 -20.80 -3.80
C LEU A 212 17.22 -22.04 -2.92
N THR A 213 18.46 -22.48 -2.71
CA THR A 213 18.77 -23.73 -1.99
C THR A 213 19.09 -23.54 -0.51
N ASP A 214 19.68 -22.41 -0.13
CA ASP A 214 20.25 -22.18 1.18
C ASP A 214 19.27 -21.42 2.11
N ARG A 215 18.85 -22.07 3.20
CA ARG A 215 17.96 -21.48 4.21
C ARG A 215 18.66 -20.43 5.09
N ASP A 216 19.99 -20.45 5.16
CA ASP A 216 20.79 -19.50 5.94
C ASP A 216 21.23 -18.28 5.12
N ALA A 217 21.19 -18.36 3.78
CA ALA A 217 21.36 -17.23 2.86
C ALA A 217 20.27 -16.15 2.97
N HIS A 218 19.30 -16.34 3.88
CA HIS A 218 18.20 -15.42 4.16
C HIS A 218 18.66 -14.21 5.00
N ALA A 219 19.72 -14.34 5.81
CA ALA A 219 20.20 -13.28 6.68
C ALA A 219 21.20 -12.32 6.00
N ALA A 220 22.11 -12.85 5.17
CA ALA A 220 23.13 -12.07 4.47
C ALA A 220 22.94 -12.20 2.95
N GLY A 221 22.37 -11.17 2.32
CA GLY A 221 22.27 -11.10 0.86
C GLY A 221 23.66 -11.10 0.21
N ARG A 222 23.75 -11.58 -1.05
CA ARG A 222 24.99 -11.59 -1.83
C ARG A 222 25.01 -10.46 -2.83
N GLY A 223 26.09 -9.69 -2.85
CA GLY A 223 26.28 -8.56 -3.76
C GLY A 223 27.02 -8.92 -5.04
N LEU A 224 26.61 -8.32 -6.15
CA LEU A 224 27.32 -8.31 -7.43
C LEU A 224 27.42 -6.88 -7.96
N SER A 225 28.38 -6.67 -8.86
CA SER A 225 28.51 -5.45 -9.62
C SER A 225 28.52 -5.82 -11.11
N LEU A 226 27.50 -5.37 -11.84
CA LEU A 226 27.27 -5.68 -13.25
C LEU A 226 27.81 -4.57 -14.14
N THR A 227 28.43 -4.96 -15.25
CA THR A 227 28.95 -4.01 -16.23
C THR A 227 27.82 -3.49 -17.11
N LYS A 228 27.78 -2.17 -17.31
CA LYS A 228 26.86 -1.48 -18.21
C LYS A 228 27.58 -1.15 -19.52
N PRO A 229 27.14 -1.63 -20.70
CA PRO A 229 27.73 -1.21 -21.97
C PRO A 229 27.75 0.31 -22.20
N SER A 230 26.76 1.03 -21.68
CA SER A 230 26.63 2.47 -21.88
C SER A 230 27.58 3.33 -21.01
N SER A 231 28.16 2.77 -19.95
CA SER A 231 28.87 3.55 -18.93
C SER A 231 30.03 2.80 -18.29
N MET A 232 31.02 3.56 -17.84
CA MET A 232 32.14 3.06 -17.04
C MET A 232 31.74 2.73 -15.60
N ARG A 233 30.60 3.26 -15.11
CA ARG A 233 30.09 2.94 -13.78
C ARG A 233 29.28 1.65 -13.81
N LYS A 234 29.47 0.82 -12.81
CA LYS A 234 28.78 -0.46 -12.68
C LYS A 234 27.45 -0.33 -11.94
N MET A 235 26.52 -1.22 -12.27
CA MET A 235 25.26 -1.38 -11.57
C MET A 235 25.44 -2.32 -10.37
N GLY A 236 24.95 -1.94 -9.20
CA GLY A 236 24.97 -2.78 -8.00
C GLY A 236 23.74 -3.69 -7.95
N VAL A 237 23.94 -4.97 -7.62
CA VAL A 237 22.87 -5.95 -7.47
C VAL A 237 23.03 -6.70 -6.16
N ILE A 238 21.97 -6.86 -5.39
CA ILE A 238 21.93 -7.67 -4.18
C ILE A 238 20.86 -8.74 -4.34
N VAL A 239 21.24 -10.00 -4.14
CA VAL A 239 20.33 -11.15 -4.20
C VAL A 239 20.14 -11.72 -2.80
N ARG A 240 18.89 -11.99 -2.41
CA ARG A 240 18.53 -12.56 -1.11
C ARG A 240 17.45 -13.63 -1.26
N GLY A 241 17.57 -14.72 -0.51
CA GLY A 241 16.51 -15.73 -0.43
C GLY A 241 15.33 -15.24 0.42
N ILE A 242 14.12 -15.60 0.03
CA ILE A 242 12.88 -15.33 0.76
C ILE A 242 12.42 -16.63 1.44
N PRO A 243 12.24 -16.65 2.78
CA PRO A 243 11.81 -17.85 3.49
C PRO A 243 10.38 -18.26 3.13
N GLY A 244 10.09 -19.55 3.25
CA GLY A 244 8.71 -20.08 3.27
C GLY A 244 8.11 -20.46 1.92
N ALA A 245 8.85 -20.33 0.81
CA ALA A 245 8.35 -20.50 -0.55
C ALA A 245 8.00 -21.95 -0.98
N ALA A 246 7.20 -22.75 -0.26
CA ALA A 246 7.00 -24.19 -0.50
C ALA A 246 6.72 -24.66 -1.97
N THR A 247 6.05 -23.87 -2.80
CA THR A 247 5.56 -24.29 -4.13
C THR A 247 5.95 -23.35 -5.27
N GLU A 248 5.73 -23.79 -6.52
CA GLU A 248 5.81 -22.93 -7.70
C GLU A 248 4.83 -21.74 -7.58
N GLY A 249 5.22 -20.58 -8.16
CA GLY A 249 4.45 -19.33 -8.05
C GLY A 249 4.59 -18.59 -6.72
N GLN A 250 5.33 -19.12 -5.74
CA GLN A 250 5.61 -18.42 -4.48
C GLN A 250 6.94 -17.64 -4.54
N PRO A 251 7.02 -16.43 -3.96
CA PRO A 251 8.25 -15.65 -3.88
C PRO A 251 9.37 -16.43 -3.18
N ALA A 252 10.49 -16.65 -3.86
CA ALA A 252 11.62 -17.41 -3.32
C ALA A 252 12.93 -16.62 -3.28
N VAL A 253 13.09 -15.61 -4.16
CA VAL A 253 14.30 -14.77 -4.20
C VAL A 253 13.88 -13.32 -4.44
N SER A 254 14.46 -12.39 -3.69
CA SER A 254 14.43 -10.96 -3.99
C SER A 254 15.78 -10.48 -4.53
N ILE A 255 15.71 -9.63 -5.53
CA ILE A 255 16.86 -9.02 -6.20
C ILE A 255 16.65 -7.51 -6.17
N TYR A 256 17.58 -6.81 -5.52
CA TYR A 256 17.61 -5.36 -5.44
C TYR A 256 18.66 -4.84 -6.39
N VAL A 257 18.29 -3.89 -7.24
CA VAL A 257 19.15 -3.34 -8.28
C VAL A 257 19.23 -1.84 -8.09
N ARG A 258 20.44 -1.29 -8.09
CA ARG A 258 20.66 0.16 -8.04
C ARG A 258 21.76 0.55 -9.00
N ASP A 259 21.47 1.54 -9.83
CA ASP A 259 22.48 2.13 -10.70
C ASP A 259 23.22 3.25 -9.96
N ALA A 260 24.56 3.23 -10.02
CA ALA A 260 25.41 4.21 -9.36
C ALA A 260 25.40 5.60 -10.03
N GLU A 261 24.80 5.71 -11.22
CA GLU A 261 24.57 6.98 -11.91
C GLU A 261 23.17 7.55 -11.67
N SER A 262 22.29 6.77 -11.07
CA SER A 262 20.97 7.22 -10.66
C SER A 262 21.09 7.83 -9.26
N SER A 263 20.88 9.14 -9.17
CA SER A 263 20.77 9.87 -7.91
C SER A 263 19.30 9.96 -7.51
N PRO A 264 18.94 9.70 -6.22
CA PRO A 264 17.59 9.94 -5.73
C PRO A 264 17.13 11.32 -6.18
N ASP A 265 15.91 11.42 -6.71
CA ASP A 265 15.40 12.72 -7.12
C ASP A 265 15.04 13.51 -5.87
N VAL A 266 15.98 14.33 -5.41
CA VAL A 266 15.79 15.17 -4.24
C VAL A 266 15.00 16.40 -4.64
N GLU A 267 13.79 16.51 -4.10
CA GLU A 267 12.92 17.65 -4.35
C GLU A 267 13.54 18.93 -3.76
N ALA A 268 13.73 19.94 -4.60
CA ALA A 268 14.39 21.18 -4.20
C ALA A 268 13.63 21.91 -3.08
N GLU A 269 12.30 21.79 -3.04
CA GLU A 269 11.47 22.41 -2.00
C GLU A 269 11.65 21.72 -0.64
N LEU A 270 11.72 20.39 -0.60
CA LEU A 270 12.04 19.65 0.62
C LEU A 270 13.44 20.00 1.14
N MET A 271 14.42 20.16 0.23
CA MET A 271 15.77 20.57 0.60
C MET A 271 15.78 21.97 1.25
N ARG A 272 14.94 22.90 0.77
CA ARG A 272 14.78 24.21 1.38
C ARG A 272 14.19 24.14 2.78
N GLN A 273 13.12 23.36 2.94
CA GLN A 273 12.39 23.27 4.21
C GLN A 273 13.19 22.53 5.29
N ILE A 274 13.91 21.47 4.92
CA ILE A 274 14.67 20.65 5.89
C ILE A 274 15.97 21.32 6.33
N PHE A 275 16.59 22.12 5.47
CA PHE A 275 17.89 22.76 5.73
C PHE A 275 17.83 24.29 5.83
N ASP A 276 16.63 24.88 5.90
CA ASP A 276 16.37 26.32 5.93
C ASP A 276 17.10 27.11 4.82
N LEU A 277 17.16 26.51 3.62
CA LEU A 277 17.85 27.09 2.47
C LEU A 277 16.94 28.03 1.68
N THR A 278 17.54 29.09 1.14
CA THR A 278 16.92 29.91 0.10
C THR A 278 16.81 29.14 -1.22
N PRO A 279 15.96 29.56 -2.18
CA PRO A 279 15.88 28.91 -3.50
C PRO A 279 17.23 28.79 -4.21
N ALA A 280 18.06 29.85 -4.17
CA ALA A 280 19.38 29.85 -4.80
C ALA A 280 20.36 28.90 -4.11
N GLU A 281 20.32 28.83 -2.77
CA GLU A 281 21.15 27.89 -2.00
C GLU A 281 20.75 26.43 -2.26
N ALA A 282 19.45 26.12 -2.29
CA ALA A 282 18.97 24.77 -2.60
C ALA A 282 19.35 24.35 -4.03
N ALA A 283 19.29 25.26 -5.00
CA ALA A 283 19.73 25.00 -6.37
C ALA A 283 21.23 24.64 -6.44
N VAL A 284 22.08 25.37 -5.70
CA VAL A 284 23.51 25.05 -5.57
C VAL A 284 23.70 23.70 -4.85
N ALA A 285 23.04 23.49 -3.72
CA ALA A 285 23.16 22.26 -2.93
C ALA A 285 22.79 21.02 -3.73
N ARG A 286 21.68 21.06 -4.48
CA ARG A 286 21.22 19.94 -5.33
C ARG A 286 22.25 19.53 -6.39
N ARG A 287 22.83 20.49 -7.11
CA ARG A 287 23.86 20.18 -8.12
C ARG A 287 25.13 19.60 -7.49
N LEU A 288 25.53 20.09 -6.33
CA LEU A 288 26.66 19.54 -5.60
C LEU A 288 26.37 18.12 -5.07
N THR A 289 25.13 17.81 -4.70
CA THR A 289 24.71 16.46 -4.29
C THR A 289 24.60 15.49 -5.47
N ASP A 290 24.31 16.00 -6.66
CA ASP A 290 24.38 15.25 -7.93
C ASP A 290 25.83 14.95 -8.35
N GLY A 291 26.81 15.47 -7.61
CA GLY A 291 28.24 15.22 -7.83
C GLY A 291 28.93 16.22 -8.76
N LEU A 292 28.27 17.32 -9.13
CA LEU A 292 28.93 18.39 -9.90
C LEU A 292 30.00 19.08 -9.05
N SER A 293 31.04 19.57 -9.72
CA SER A 293 31.98 20.48 -9.07
C SER A 293 31.32 21.84 -8.82
N LEU A 294 31.92 22.66 -7.95
CA LEU A 294 31.44 24.04 -7.73
C LEU A 294 31.54 24.90 -9.00
N GLU A 295 32.50 24.60 -9.88
CA GLU A 295 32.67 25.29 -11.15
C GLU A 295 31.57 24.90 -12.15
N ASP A 296 31.30 23.60 -12.31
CA ASP A 296 30.20 23.12 -13.15
C ASP A 296 28.85 23.59 -12.61
N THR A 297 28.69 23.64 -11.29
CA THR A 297 27.48 24.17 -10.66
C THR A 297 27.29 25.66 -10.96
N ALA A 298 28.36 26.45 -10.90
CA ALA A 298 28.29 27.87 -11.24
C ALA A 298 27.91 28.07 -12.72
N ALA A 299 28.50 27.29 -13.62
CA ALA A 299 28.17 27.31 -15.04
C ALA A 299 26.73 26.86 -15.31
N ALA A 300 26.28 25.76 -14.68
CA ALA A 300 24.95 25.22 -14.86
C ALA A 300 23.82 26.14 -14.34
N LEU A 301 24.13 27.01 -13.38
CA LEU A 301 23.19 27.98 -12.81
C LEU A 301 23.37 29.40 -13.38
N ASP A 302 24.28 29.58 -14.34
CA ASP A 302 24.62 30.88 -14.94
C ASP A 302 24.98 31.96 -13.89
N ILE A 303 25.80 31.58 -12.90
CA ILE A 303 26.28 32.47 -11.83
C ILE A 303 27.81 32.52 -11.80
N SER A 304 28.36 33.59 -11.22
CA SER A 304 29.81 33.67 -11.03
C SER A 304 30.30 32.63 -10.01
N ARG A 305 31.54 32.15 -10.17
CA ARG A 305 32.20 31.27 -9.18
C ARG A 305 32.24 31.89 -7.77
N ASN A 306 32.35 33.21 -7.67
CA ASN A 306 32.32 33.92 -6.39
C ASN A 306 30.93 33.86 -5.75
N THR A 307 29.87 34.00 -6.54
CA THR A 307 28.48 33.86 -6.10
C THR A 307 28.20 32.43 -5.63
N ALA A 308 28.63 31.42 -6.38
CA ALA A 308 28.50 30.02 -5.97
C ALA A 308 29.24 29.73 -4.66
N ARG A 309 30.45 30.29 -4.46
CA ARG A 309 31.19 30.21 -3.20
C ARG A 309 30.47 30.90 -2.03
N ALA A 310 29.81 32.03 -2.28
CA ALA A 310 29.03 32.73 -1.26
C ALA A 310 27.83 31.90 -0.81
N HIS A 311 27.06 31.33 -1.76
CA HIS A 311 25.98 30.39 -1.45
C HIS A 311 26.47 29.17 -0.68
N LEU A 312 27.59 28.57 -1.09
CA LEU A 312 28.17 27.41 -0.40
C LEU A 312 28.55 27.72 1.06
N ARG A 313 29.12 28.90 1.33
CA ARG A 313 29.43 29.34 2.70
C ARG A 313 28.16 29.53 3.53
N SER A 314 27.11 30.08 2.95
CA SER A 314 25.82 30.25 3.62
C SER A 314 25.19 28.89 3.95
N ILE A 315 25.19 27.95 3.00
CA ILE A 315 24.73 26.57 3.22
C ILE A 315 25.50 25.92 4.37
N PHE A 316 26.83 26.04 4.40
CA PHE A 316 27.65 25.50 5.50
C PHE A 316 27.27 26.08 6.85
N SER A 317 27.04 27.40 6.91
CA SER A 317 26.62 28.06 8.14
C SER A 317 25.24 27.60 8.62
N LYS A 318 24.28 27.42 7.71
CA LYS A 318 22.90 27.02 8.03
C LYS A 318 22.80 25.54 8.40
N SER A 319 23.57 24.68 7.73
CA SER A 319 23.53 23.24 7.94
C SER A 319 24.55 22.73 8.98
N GLY A 320 25.34 23.62 9.59
CA GLY A 320 26.30 23.27 10.64
C GLY A 320 27.51 22.44 10.18
N ILE A 321 27.82 22.46 8.89
CA ILE A 321 28.86 21.65 8.25
C ILE A 321 30.02 22.52 7.76
N LYS A 322 31.16 21.91 7.43
CA LYS A 322 32.37 22.65 7.00
C LYS A 322 32.91 22.23 5.64
N ARG A 323 32.44 21.12 5.08
CA ARG A 323 32.96 20.53 3.83
C ARG A 323 31.84 20.14 2.88
N GLN A 324 32.10 20.26 1.57
CA GLN A 324 31.13 19.85 0.54
C GLN A 324 30.77 18.37 0.67
N THR A 325 31.73 17.50 0.99
CA THR A 325 31.47 16.07 1.23
C THR A 325 30.55 15.82 2.42
N GLU A 326 30.55 16.71 3.42
CA GLU A 326 29.60 16.65 4.54
C GLU A 326 28.19 17.04 4.09
N LEU A 327 28.04 17.98 3.16
CA LEU A 327 26.74 18.33 2.57
C LEU A 327 26.14 17.13 1.84
N VAL A 328 26.92 16.46 0.98
CA VAL A 328 26.48 15.27 0.26
C VAL A 328 26.04 14.18 1.24
N ARG A 329 26.85 13.92 2.28
CA ARG A 329 26.52 12.94 3.32
C ARG A 329 25.27 13.34 4.12
N LEU A 330 25.11 14.62 4.45
CA LEU A 330 23.97 15.13 5.20
C LEU A 330 22.67 14.91 4.41
N VAL A 331 22.67 15.26 3.12
CA VAL A 331 21.53 15.09 2.22
C VAL A 331 21.18 13.62 2.06
N LEU A 332 22.15 12.75 1.78
CA LEU A 332 21.90 11.32 1.59
C LEU A 332 21.43 10.59 2.86
N ASN A 333 21.61 11.17 4.05
CA ASN A 333 21.16 10.59 5.32
C ASN A 333 19.99 11.35 5.96
N SER A 334 19.41 12.35 5.29
CA SER A 334 18.24 13.08 5.79
C SER A 334 16.95 12.57 5.17
N ALA A 335 15.80 13.01 5.69
CA ALA A 335 14.49 12.66 5.15
C ALA A 335 14.23 13.25 3.73
N VAL A 336 15.14 14.06 3.19
CA VAL A 336 14.98 14.71 1.89
C VAL A 336 15.08 13.72 0.70
N VAL A 337 15.64 12.53 0.93
CA VAL A 337 15.74 11.46 -0.08
C VAL A 337 14.54 10.49 -0.04
N LEU A 338 13.59 10.72 0.87
CA LEU A 338 12.37 9.93 1.06
C LEU A 338 11.17 10.58 0.37
#